data_AF-A0A060YNH2-F1
#
_entry.id   AF-A0A060YNH2-F1
#
_cell.length_a   1.000
_cell.length_b   1.000
_cell.length_c   1.000
_cell.angle_alpha   90.00
_cell.angle_beta   90.00
_cell.angle_gamma   90.00
#
_symmetry.space_group_name_H-M   'P 1'
#
loop_
_entity.id
_entity.type
_entity.pdbx_description
1 polymer ?
#
loop_
_entity_poly.entity_id
_entity_poly.type
_entity_poly.pdbx_seq_one_letter_code
_entity_poly.pdbx_strand_id
1 'polypeptide(L)'
;CDTIFPGVSKVDCVCVFPSTEPRDAPSEVKASSISSKEIKVTWRQINPGPGRPRGYEVSYRKDSEQEESGKKKKTAGNETSMVLTGLEGNSVYVITVRGFNSIGQGPASTANTAKTKKDPPVQPPANLMWIQEGTNVSLNWEPVKSKDNESDVIGYKVRPPYNTLQPSQLILILSRSRCPGSIIILSRSRCPGSILILSRSRCPGSILILSRSRCPGSILILSRSRCPGSILILTWCPGSMSILTWCLAQYPSLPGVLAQYPS
;
A
#
# COMPACT_ATOMS: atom_id res chain seq x y z
N CYS A 1 -23.00 16.83 -50.28
CA CYS A 1 -22.15 16.43 -51.42
C CYS A 1 -22.46 14.99 -51.75
N ASP A 2 -23.54 14.79 -52.51
CA ASP A 2 -23.94 13.49 -53.02
C ASP A 2 -23.01 13.11 -54.17
N THR A 3 -22.15 12.12 -53.91
CA THR A 3 -21.44 11.38 -54.96
C THR A 3 -21.54 9.91 -54.59
N ILE A 4 -22.50 9.22 -55.21
CA ILE A 4 -22.71 7.79 -55.04
C ILE A 4 -21.80 7.08 -56.04
N PHE A 5 -20.74 6.44 -55.55
CA PHE A 5 -19.91 5.56 -56.37
C PHE A 5 -20.66 4.25 -56.66
N PRO A 6 -20.72 3.77 -57.92
CA PRO A 6 -21.35 2.50 -58.25
C PRO A 6 -20.54 1.35 -57.66
N GLY A 7 -21.14 0.54 -56.79
CA GLY A 7 -20.53 -0.67 -56.21
C GLY A 7 -20.43 -0.72 -54.68
N VAL A 8 -20.83 0.33 -53.96
CA VAL A 8 -20.85 0.34 -52.49
C VAL A 8 -22.28 0.09 -52.00
N SER A 9 -22.58 -1.13 -51.55
CA SER A 9 -23.92 -1.55 -51.11
C SER A 9 -24.32 -1.03 -49.73
N LYS A 10 -23.40 -0.42 -48.98
CA LYS A 10 -23.69 0.21 -47.70
C LYS A 10 -22.58 1.20 -47.32
N VAL A 11 -22.93 2.48 -47.20
CA VAL A 11 -22.11 3.47 -46.51
C VAL A 11 -22.65 3.53 -45.08
N ASP A 12 -21.94 2.95 -44.12
CA ASP A 12 -22.28 3.12 -42.70
C ASP A 12 -21.93 4.56 -42.29
N CYS A 13 -22.87 5.48 -42.48
CA CYS A 13 -22.77 6.82 -41.93
C CYS A 13 -22.88 6.75 -40.41
N VAL A 14 -21.75 6.82 -39.71
CA VAL A 14 -21.73 6.97 -38.26
C VAL A 14 -21.98 8.44 -37.93
N CYS A 15 -23.20 8.76 -37.47
CA CYS A 15 -23.49 10.05 -36.89
C CYS A 15 -22.73 10.20 -35.56
N VAL A 16 -21.59 10.90 -35.58
CA VAL A 16 -20.87 11.27 -34.37
C VAL A 16 -21.55 12.50 -33.79
N PHE A 17 -22.38 12.31 -32.77
CA PHE A 17 -22.94 13.44 -32.02
C PHE A 17 -21.80 14.19 -31.31
N PRO A 18 -21.81 15.54 -31.31
CA PRO A 18 -20.86 16.30 -30.53
C PRO A 18 -20.98 15.93 -29.06
N SER A 19 -19.83 15.77 -28.39
CA SER A 19 -19.82 15.52 -26.94
C SER A 19 -20.52 16.67 -26.22
N THR A 20 -21.45 16.34 -25.33
CA THR A 20 -22.17 17.32 -24.52
C THR A 20 -21.70 17.27 -23.08
N GLU A 21 -22.08 18.24 -22.26
CA GLU A 21 -21.94 18.12 -20.80
C GLU A 21 -22.74 16.91 -20.27
N PRO A 22 -22.40 16.38 -19.09
CA PRO A 22 -23.19 15.33 -18.44
C PRO A 22 -24.60 15.84 -18.16
N ARG A 23 -25.62 15.14 -18.67
CA ARG A 23 -27.02 15.56 -18.53
C ARG A 23 -27.67 15.05 -17.25
N ASP A 24 -27.23 13.91 -16.78
CA ASP A 24 -27.82 13.25 -15.62
C ASP A 24 -26.98 13.51 -14.37
N ALA A 25 -27.65 13.66 -13.24
CA ALA A 25 -26.99 13.72 -11.95
C ALA A 25 -26.63 12.29 -11.47
N PRO A 26 -25.57 12.12 -10.67
CA PRO A 26 -25.28 10.86 -10.00
C PRO A 26 -26.45 10.45 -9.09
N SER A 27 -26.88 9.20 -9.18
CA SER A 27 -27.95 8.63 -8.37
C SER A 27 -27.42 7.81 -7.19
N GLU A 28 -28.29 7.46 -6.24
CA GLU A 28 -27.95 6.65 -5.06
C GLU A 28 -26.74 7.15 -4.26
N VAL A 29 -26.64 8.48 -4.13
CA VAL A 29 -25.63 9.09 -3.28
C VAL A 29 -25.87 8.64 -1.84
N LYS A 30 -24.83 8.13 -1.20
CA LYS A 30 -24.81 7.72 0.21
C LYS A 30 -23.58 8.33 0.87
N ALA A 31 -23.78 8.90 2.05
CA ALA A 31 -22.71 9.46 2.85
C ALA A 31 -22.72 8.80 4.24
N SER A 32 -21.57 8.29 4.67
CA SER A 32 -21.41 7.64 5.98
C SER A 32 -20.16 8.12 6.69
N SER A 33 -20.26 8.41 7.99
CA SER A 33 -19.11 8.86 8.78
C SER A 33 -18.17 7.71 9.10
N ILE A 34 -16.89 7.88 8.76
CA ILE A 34 -15.83 6.95 9.12
C ILE A 34 -15.30 7.31 10.52
N SER A 35 -14.93 8.58 10.71
CA SER A 35 -14.30 9.12 11.93
C SER A 35 -14.84 10.52 12.24
N SER A 36 -14.31 11.18 13.28
CA SER A 36 -14.67 12.56 13.59
C SER A 36 -14.25 13.55 12.50
N LYS A 37 -13.28 13.18 11.65
CA LYS A 37 -12.73 14.07 10.61
C LYS A 37 -12.97 13.57 9.20
N GLU A 38 -13.70 12.47 9.05
CA GLU A 38 -13.83 11.78 7.76
C GLU A 38 -15.25 11.26 7.49
N ILE A 39 -15.71 11.48 6.26
CA ILE A 39 -16.96 10.96 5.71
C ILE A 39 -16.66 10.26 4.39
N LYS A 40 -17.15 9.03 4.23
CA LYS A 40 -17.16 8.31 2.96
C LYS A 40 -18.42 8.67 2.19
N VAL A 41 -18.24 9.09 0.94
CA VAL A 41 -19.33 9.36 0.01
C VAL A 41 -19.23 8.35 -1.13
N THR A 42 -20.34 7.72 -1.48
CA THR A 42 -20.45 6.75 -2.58
C THR A 42 -21.67 7.06 -3.41
N TRP A 43 -21.62 6.85 -4.72
CA TRP A 43 -22.74 7.09 -5.63
C TRP A 43 -22.76 6.05 -6.75
N ARG A 44 -23.87 6.00 -7.49
CA ARG A 44 -23.97 5.19 -8.71
C ARG A 44 -23.38 5.93 -9.90
N GLN A 45 -22.67 5.20 -10.75
CA GLN A 45 -22.11 5.76 -11.98
C GLN A 45 -23.22 6.25 -12.91
N ILE A 46 -23.03 7.41 -13.54
CA ILE A 46 -23.92 7.89 -14.60
C ILE A 46 -23.74 6.99 -15.84
N ASN A 47 -24.84 6.61 -16.48
CA ASN A 47 -24.81 5.76 -17.67
C ASN A 47 -24.03 6.43 -18.82
N PRO A 48 -23.24 5.67 -19.60
CA PRO A 48 -22.46 6.22 -20.69
C PRO A 48 -23.38 6.66 -21.84
N GLY A 49 -23.52 7.98 -22.01
CA GLY A 49 -24.16 8.62 -23.15
C GLY A 49 -23.24 9.68 -23.80
N PRO A 50 -23.76 10.54 -24.69
CA PRO A 50 -22.97 11.60 -25.34
C PRO A 50 -22.33 12.61 -24.36
N GLY A 51 -22.77 12.62 -23.10
CA GLY A 51 -22.20 13.37 -21.98
C GLY A 51 -21.54 12.51 -20.91
N ARG A 52 -20.88 11.40 -21.27
CA ARG A 52 -20.20 10.53 -20.29
C ARG A 52 -19.25 11.35 -19.38
N PRO A 53 -19.37 11.25 -18.05
CA PRO A 53 -18.46 11.93 -17.14
C PRO A 53 -17.04 11.35 -17.22
N ARG A 54 -16.03 12.21 -17.19
CA ARG A 54 -14.63 11.83 -16.98
C ARG A 54 -14.30 11.64 -15.51
N GLY A 55 -15.05 12.30 -14.64
CA GLY A 55 -15.00 12.14 -13.20
C GLY A 55 -16.15 12.86 -12.51
N TYR A 56 -16.06 12.93 -11.19
CA TYR A 56 -17.08 13.53 -10.34
C TYR A 56 -16.48 14.60 -9.46
N GLU A 57 -17.27 15.62 -9.17
CA GLU A 57 -16.98 16.66 -8.19
C GLU A 57 -17.95 16.51 -7.03
N VAL A 58 -17.39 16.41 -5.83
CA VAL A 58 -18.12 16.37 -4.57
C VAL A 58 -18.02 17.75 -3.93
N SER A 59 -19.15 18.39 -3.72
CA SER A 59 -19.27 19.62 -2.94
C SER A 59 -19.74 19.28 -1.53
N TYR A 60 -19.13 19.88 -0.51
CA TYR A 60 -19.50 19.65 0.88
C TYR A 60 -19.35 20.92 1.71
N ARG A 61 -20.30 21.13 2.62
CA ARG A 61 -20.34 22.27 3.56
C ARG A 61 -20.95 21.84 4.88
N LYS A 62 -20.68 22.57 5.96
CA LYS A 62 -21.48 22.39 7.18
C LYS A 62 -22.90 22.88 6.91
N ASP A 63 -23.88 22.23 7.54
CA ASP A 63 -25.30 22.60 7.37
C ASP A 63 -25.58 24.04 7.85
N SER A 64 -24.84 24.49 8.87
CA SER A 64 -24.88 25.86 9.39
C SER A 64 -24.18 26.90 8.52
N GLU A 65 -23.42 26.49 7.50
CA GLU A 65 -22.71 27.40 6.59
C GLU A 65 -23.53 27.70 5.33
N GLN A 66 -23.35 28.90 4.79
CA GLN A 66 -23.93 29.30 3.50
C GLN A 66 -23.42 28.44 2.35
N GLU A 67 -24.22 28.32 1.29
CA GLU A 67 -23.94 27.44 0.15
C GLU A 67 -22.65 27.81 -0.60
N GLU A 68 -22.32 29.10 -0.66
CA GLU A 68 -21.09 29.63 -1.28
C GLU A 68 -19.80 29.21 -0.56
N SER A 69 -19.89 28.86 0.73
CA SER A 69 -18.75 28.38 1.54
C SER A 69 -18.39 26.91 1.26
N GLY A 70 -19.12 26.26 0.34
CA GLY A 70 -18.92 24.86 -0.01
C GLY A 70 -17.53 24.55 -0.57
N LYS A 71 -16.84 23.62 0.09
CA LYS A 71 -15.57 23.07 -0.40
C LYS A 71 -15.85 22.04 -1.49
N LYS A 72 -15.00 22.01 -2.52
CA LYS A 72 -15.16 21.10 -3.66
C LYS A 72 -13.93 20.20 -3.79
N LYS A 73 -14.15 18.91 -4.03
CA LYS A 73 -13.09 17.94 -4.36
C LYS A 73 -13.48 17.16 -5.60
N LYS A 74 -12.50 16.84 -6.46
CA LYS A 74 -12.69 16.05 -7.68
C LYS A 74 -12.09 14.65 -7.51
N THR A 75 -12.73 13.65 -8.12
CA THR A 75 -12.20 12.29 -8.18
C THR A 75 -11.06 12.16 -9.17
N ALA A 76 -10.20 11.16 -8.96
CA ALA A 76 -9.21 10.75 -9.95
C ALA A 76 -9.89 9.89 -11.01
N GLY A 77 -10.29 10.50 -12.12
CA GLY A 77 -11.05 9.79 -13.16
C GLY A 77 -12.46 9.42 -12.70
N ASN A 78 -12.98 8.29 -13.18
CA ASN A 78 -14.38 7.87 -13.04
C ASN A 78 -14.64 7.00 -11.79
N GLU A 79 -13.97 7.31 -10.68
CA GLU A 79 -14.25 6.67 -9.39
C GLU A 79 -15.65 7.06 -8.88
N THR A 80 -16.36 6.12 -8.27
CA THR A 80 -17.72 6.31 -7.74
C THR A 80 -17.77 6.43 -6.22
N SER A 81 -16.61 6.69 -5.60
CA SER A 81 -16.49 6.90 -4.17
C SER A 81 -15.38 7.89 -3.84
N MET A 82 -15.56 8.64 -2.75
CA MET A 82 -14.55 9.56 -2.24
C MET A 82 -14.59 9.59 -0.71
N VAL A 83 -13.42 9.76 -0.09
CA VAL A 83 -13.32 10.06 1.34
C VAL A 83 -13.04 11.55 1.52
N LEU A 84 -13.98 12.25 2.15
CA LEU A 84 -13.80 13.61 2.62
C LEU A 84 -12.99 13.56 3.91
N THR A 85 -11.96 14.39 4.01
CA THR A 85 -10.99 14.42 5.12
C THR A 85 -10.82 15.84 5.63
N GLY A 86 -10.36 15.99 6.87
CA GLY A 86 -10.16 17.30 7.49
C GLY A 86 -11.48 18.01 7.86
N LEU A 87 -12.50 17.22 8.18
CA LEU A 87 -13.79 17.70 8.67
C LEU A 87 -13.71 18.00 10.18
N GLU A 88 -14.69 18.75 10.66
CA GLU A 88 -14.88 19.04 12.08
C GLU A 88 -15.70 17.93 12.74
N GLY A 89 -15.33 17.55 13.97
CA GLY A 89 -16.04 16.54 14.75
C GLY A 89 -17.45 16.98 15.11
N ASN A 90 -18.33 15.99 15.33
CA ASN A 90 -19.72 16.19 15.78
C ASN A 90 -20.55 17.19 14.96
N SER A 91 -20.24 17.35 13.67
CA SER A 91 -20.82 18.37 12.79
C SER A 91 -21.61 17.73 11.65
N VAL A 92 -22.74 18.34 11.29
CA VAL A 92 -23.58 17.89 10.16
C VAL A 92 -23.07 18.54 8.88
N TYR A 93 -22.80 17.71 7.88
CA TYR A 93 -22.36 18.14 6.55
C TYR A 93 -23.44 17.85 5.51
N VAL A 94 -23.66 18.82 4.63
CA VAL A 94 -24.47 18.69 3.41
C VAL A 94 -23.53 18.42 2.25
N ILE A 95 -23.79 17.35 1.50
CA ILE A 95 -22.94 16.85 0.42
C ILE A 95 -23.76 16.71 -0.86
N THR A 96 -23.21 17.18 -1.97
CA THR A 96 -23.74 16.99 -3.33
C THR A 96 -22.66 16.47 -4.25
N VAL A 97 -23.04 15.68 -5.25
CA VAL A 97 -22.11 15.11 -6.24
C VAL A 97 -22.60 15.46 -7.64
N ARG A 98 -21.68 15.87 -8.51
CA ARG A 98 -21.97 16.12 -9.94
C ARG A 98 -20.93 15.49 -10.85
N GLY A 99 -21.36 15.04 -12.02
CA GLY A 99 -20.44 14.58 -13.06
C GLY A 99 -19.77 15.77 -13.75
N PHE A 100 -18.52 15.61 -14.19
CA PHE A 100 -17.87 16.56 -15.09
C PHE A 100 -17.15 15.86 -16.23
N ASN A 101 -17.05 16.54 -17.37
CA ASN A 101 -16.25 16.10 -18.51
C ASN A 101 -15.45 17.28 -19.09
N SER A 102 -14.86 17.12 -20.27
CA SER A 102 -14.08 18.17 -20.94
C SER A 102 -14.92 19.32 -21.47
N ILE A 103 -16.23 19.12 -21.64
CA ILE A 103 -17.17 20.14 -22.10
C ILE A 103 -17.60 21.00 -20.91
N GLY A 104 -17.93 20.37 -19.78
CA GLY A 104 -18.34 21.11 -18.59
C GLY A 104 -18.86 20.22 -17.46
N GLN A 105 -19.74 20.80 -16.64
CA GLN A 105 -20.27 20.21 -15.41
C GLN A 105 -21.75 19.86 -15.58
N GLY A 106 -22.13 18.66 -15.18
CA GLY A 106 -23.54 18.27 -15.16
C GLY A 106 -24.30 18.78 -13.94
N PRO A 107 -25.59 18.44 -13.85
CA PRO A 107 -26.40 18.79 -12.68
C PRO A 107 -25.89 18.10 -11.42
N ALA A 108 -26.10 18.75 -10.29
CA ALA A 108 -25.82 18.18 -8.97
C ALA A 108 -26.88 17.17 -8.56
N SER A 109 -26.45 16.15 -7.82
CA SER A 109 -27.35 15.23 -7.12
C SER A 109 -28.20 15.98 -6.11
N THR A 110 -29.26 15.31 -5.65
CA THR A 110 -29.95 15.72 -4.41
C THR A 110 -28.94 15.83 -3.27
N ALA A 111 -29.18 16.77 -2.36
CA ALA A 111 -28.35 16.97 -1.19
C ALA A 111 -28.49 15.79 -0.23
N ASN A 112 -27.35 15.24 0.18
CA ASN A 112 -27.25 14.19 1.19
C ASN A 112 -26.61 14.75 2.46
N THR A 113 -27.12 14.36 3.61
CA THR A 113 -26.57 14.78 4.90
C THR A 113 -25.86 13.64 5.61
N ALA A 114 -24.75 13.96 6.27
CA ALA A 114 -24.06 13.04 7.16
C ALA A 114 -23.42 13.80 8.32
N LYS A 115 -23.52 13.23 9.52
CA LYS A 115 -22.92 13.80 10.74
C LYS A 115 -21.61 13.09 11.05
N THR A 116 -20.53 13.85 11.25
CA THR A 116 -19.25 13.30 11.72
C THR A 116 -19.38 12.78 13.15
N LYS A 117 -18.59 11.76 13.50
CA LYS A 117 -18.50 11.26 14.88
C LYS A 117 -17.91 12.33 15.81
N LYS A 118 -18.12 12.18 17.12
CA LYS A 118 -17.43 13.00 18.13
C LYS A 118 -15.93 12.67 18.11
N ASP A 119 -15.09 13.59 18.57
CA ASP A 119 -13.66 13.33 18.66
C ASP A 119 -13.35 12.20 19.66
N PRO A 120 -12.27 11.42 19.46
CA PRO A 120 -11.90 10.37 20.41
C PRO A 120 -11.53 10.97 21.77
N PRO A 121 -11.64 10.18 22.86
CA PRO A 121 -11.23 10.64 24.18
C PRO A 121 -9.78 11.07 24.21
N VAL A 122 -9.51 12.26 24.75
CA VAL A 122 -8.14 12.82 24.81
C VAL A 122 -7.34 12.26 25.99
N GLN A 123 -8.05 11.69 26.97
CA GLN A 123 -7.50 11.25 28.24
C GLN A 123 -6.78 9.90 28.09
N PRO A 124 -5.57 9.72 28.67
CA PRO A 124 -4.92 8.42 28.70
C PRO A 124 -5.62 7.46 29.68
N PRO A 125 -5.45 6.13 29.52
CA PRO A 125 -5.83 5.17 30.54
C PRO A 125 -5.13 5.47 31.87
N ALA A 126 -5.88 5.44 32.96
CA ALA A 126 -5.33 5.64 34.30
C ALA A 126 -4.82 4.33 34.89
N ASN A 127 -3.97 4.41 35.92
CA ASN A 127 -3.52 3.27 36.72
C ASN A 127 -2.99 2.09 35.88
N LEU A 128 -2.10 2.39 34.93
CA LEU A 128 -1.42 1.38 34.12
C LEU A 128 -0.50 0.53 35.00
N MET A 129 -0.91 -0.70 35.23
CA MET A 129 -0.21 -1.74 35.95
C MET A 129 0.31 -2.78 34.96
N TRP A 130 1.47 -3.35 35.22
CA TRP A 130 2.00 -4.45 34.42
C TRP A 130 2.72 -5.48 35.28
N ILE A 131 2.66 -6.74 34.86
CA ILE A 131 3.32 -7.87 35.50
C ILE A 131 4.04 -8.65 34.40
N GLN A 132 5.32 -8.97 34.62
CA GLN A 132 6.09 -9.82 33.72
C GLN A 132 6.32 -11.20 34.34
N GLU A 133 5.92 -12.23 33.61
CA GLU A 133 6.13 -13.63 33.97
C GLU A 133 6.92 -14.32 32.84
N GLY A 134 8.24 -14.40 33.00
CA GLY A 134 9.15 -14.90 31.97
C GLY A 134 9.12 -14.03 30.70
N THR A 135 8.62 -14.59 29.60
CA THR A 135 8.45 -13.89 28.32
C THR A 135 7.08 -13.23 28.16
N ASN A 136 6.15 -13.44 29.10
CA ASN A 136 4.80 -12.88 29.03
C ASN A 136 4.72 -11.58 29.83
N VAL A 137 4.02 -10.60 29.28
CA VAL A 137 3.72 -9.32 29.94
C VAL A 137 2.21 -9.16 29.99
N SER A 138 1.66 -9.12 31.18
CA SER A 138 0.25 -8.83 31.45
C SER A 138 0.10 -7.35 31.76
N LEU A 139 -0.83 -6.68 31.10
CA LEU A 139 -1.12 -5.26 31.30
C LEU A 139 -2.53 -5.10 31.85
N ASN A 140 -2.71 -4.21 32.82
CA ASN A 140 -4.00 -3.86 33.38
C ASN A 140 -4.07 -2.33 33.54
N TRP A 141 -5.21 -1.73 33.26
CA TRP A 141 -5.41 -0.28 33.41
C TRP A 141 -6.88 0.01 33.67
N GLU A 142 -7.16 1.19 34.21
CA GLU A 142 -8.53 1.65 34.39
C GLU A 142 -9.14 2.13 33.07
N PRO A 143 -10.41 1.80 32.80
CA PRO A 143 -11.08 2.26 31.60
C PRO A 143 -11.17 3.79 31.52
N VAL A 144 -10.86 4.34 30.34
CA VAL A 144 -11.06 5.76 30.05
C VAL A 144 -12.57 6.06 30.01
N LYS A 145 -13.01 7.06 30.76
CA LYS A 145 -14.40 7.54 30.75
C LYS A 145 -14.53 8.68 29.75
N SER A 146 -15.27 8.49 28.65
CA SER A 146 -15.55 9.55 27.68
C SER A 146 -16.33 10.70 28.32
N LYS A 147 -16.03 11.93 27.93
CA LYS A 147 -16.86 13.10 28.23
C LYS A 147 -18.03 13.21 27.23
N ASP A 148 -19.04 14.01 27.54
CA ASP A 148 -20.22 14.20 26.67
C ASP A 148 -19.88 14.70 25.25
N ASN A 149 -18.76 15.41 25.09
CA ASN A 149 -18.27 15.91 23.81
C ASN A 149 -17.33 14.93 23.07
N GLU A 150 -17.03 13.76 23.65
CA GLU A 150 -16.13 12.75 23.09
C GLU A 150 -16.91 11.51 22.62
N SER A 151 -16.29 10.72 21.75
CA SER A 151 -16.79 9.41 21.34
C SER A 151 -16.56 8.37 22.42
N ASP A 152 -17.42 7.35 22.46
CA ASP A 152 -17.27 6.23 23.38
C ASP A 152 -15.99 5.42 23.10
N VAL A 153 -15.40 4.88 24.17
CA VAL A 153 -14.22 4.04 24.08
C VAL A 153 -14.61 2.65 23.59
N ILE A 154 -14.26 2.33 22.34
CA ILE A 154 -14.51 1.02 21.73
C ILE A 154 -13.37 0.01 21.93
N GLY A 155 -12.19 0.45 22.37
CA GLY A 155 -11.04 -0.42 22.60
C GLY A 155 -9.72 0.32 22.80
N TYR A 156 -8.68 -0.44 23.12
CA TYR A 156 -7.34 0.07 23.40
C TYR A 156 -6.31 -0.52 22.43
N LYS A 157 -5.35 0.28 22.00
CA LYS A 157 -4.24 -0.16 21.14
C LYS A 157 -2.93 -0.13 21.92
N VAL A 158 -2.44 -1.29 22.31
CA VAL A 158 -1.09 -1.44 22.88
C VAL A 158 -0.09 -1.45 21.75
N ARG A 159 0.93 -0.58 21.81
CA ARG A 159 2.07 -0.62 20.90
C ARG A 159 3.29 -1.02 21.73
N PRO A 160 3.96 -2.12 21.40
CA PRO A 160 5.25 -2.39 22.02
C PRO A 160 6.20 -1.23 21.69
N PRO A 161 7.13 -0.89 22.58
CA PRO A 161 8.17 0.05 22.23
C PRO A 161 8.87 -0.47 20.98
N TYR A 162 8.70 0.23 19.87
CA TYR A 162 9.73 0.22 18.86
C TYR A 162 10.90 0.87 19.57
N ASN A 163 11.84 0.06 20.06
CA ASN A 163 13.16 0.61 20.35
C ASN A 163 13.50 1.52 19.17
N THR A 164 13.90 2.74 19.48
CA THR A 164 14.56 3.67 18.58
C THR A 164 15.78 2.97 17.98
N LEU A 165 15.55 2.12 17.00
CA LEU A 165 16.56 1.47 16.21
C LEU A 165 16.64 2.27 14.91
N GLN A 166 17.60 3.20 14.91
CA GLN A 166 18.50 3.34 13.77
C GLN A 166 18.72 1.97 13.09
N PRO A 167 18.88 1.91 11.75
CA PRO A 167 18.82 0.68 10.95
C PRO A 167 19.73 -0.40 11.54
N SER A 168 19.18 -1.23 12.42
CA SER A 168 19.94 -2.19 13.21
C SER A 168 20.21 -3.37 12.31
N GLN A 169 21.51 -3.59 12.07
CA GLN A 169 22.07 -4.67 11.27
C GLN A 169 21.29 -5.98 11.44
N LEU A 170 20.77 -6.50 10.34
CA LEU A 170 20.16 -7.82 10.30
C LEU A 170 21.30 -8.85 10.17
N ILE A 171 21.60 -9.57 11.25
CA ILE A 171 22.57 -10.68 11.24
C ILE A 171 21.77 -11.98 11.12
N LEU A 172 21.83 -12.62 9.95
CA LEU A 172 21.19 -13.92 9.73
C LEU A 172 22.25 -15.03 9.80
N ILE A 173 22.14 -15.90 10.80
CA ILE A 173 23.05 -17.04 11.00
C ILE A 173 22.30 -18.33 10.68
N LEU A 174 22.59 -18.92 9.52
CA LEU A 174 22.11 -20.26 9.19
C LEU A 174 23.23 -21.24 9.50
N SER A 175 23.25 -21.72 10.75
CA SER A 175 24.20 -22.74 11.19
C SER A 175 23.58 -24.14 11.08
N ARG A 176 24.32 -25.11 10.51
CA ARG A 176 23.94 -26.54 10.40
C ARG A 176 22.71 -26.87 9.53
N SER A 177 22.47 -26.16 8.43
CA SER A 177 21.41 -26.55 7.47
C SER A 177 21.72 -27.89 6.77
N ARG A 178 20.69 -28.74 6.64
CA ARG A 178 20.71 -30.07 5.98
C ARG A 178 19.56 -30.16 4.99
N CYS A 179 19.71 -29.52 3.85
CA CYS A 179 18.69 -29.41 2.82
C CYS A 179 19.32 -29.85 1.48
N PRO A 180 19.37 -31.16 1.17
CA PRO A 180 19.88 -31.65 -0.11
C PRO A 180 18.91 -31.30 -1.26
N GLY A 181 19.45 -30.97 -2.45
CA GLY A 181 18.66 -30.72 -3.67
C GLY A 181 17.72 -29.50 -3.66
N SER A 182 17.76 -28.67 -2.62
CA SER A 182 16.87 -27.52 -2.47
C SER A 182 17.49 -26.24 -3.03
N ILE A 183 16.64 -25.39 -3.60
CA ILE A 183 17.03 -24.05 -4.04
C ILE A 183 16.70 -23.07 -2.92
N ILE A 184 17.71 -22.41 -2.36
CA ILE A 184 17.52 -21.36 -1.35
C ILE A 184 17.69 -20.03 -2.07
N ILE A 185 16.61 -19.24 -2.14
CA ILE A 185 16.59 -17.93 -2.79
C ILE A 185 16.44 -16.85 -1.73
N LEU A 186 17.46 -16.00 -1.61
CA LEU A 186 17.41 -14.80 -0.78
C LEU A 186 17.45 -13.60 -1.74
N SER A 187 16.26 -13.08 -2.08
CA SER A 187 16.12 -11.97 -3.03
C SER A 187 15.52 -10.73 -2.38
N ARG A 188 15.99 -9.54 -2.77
CA ARG A 188 15.48 -8.21 -2.33
C ARG A 188 15.71 -7.83 -0.85
N SER A 189 16.87 -8.15 -0.26
CA SER A 189 17.26 -7.54 1.03
C SER A 189 17.59 -6.05 0.85
N ARG A 190 17.06 -5.21 1.74
CA ARG A 190 17.26 -3.75 1.79
C ARG A 190 17.91 -3.32 3.11
N CYS A 191 18.90 -4.10 3.57
CA CYS A 191 19.54 -3.93 4.88
C CYS A 191 21.04 -3.55 4.71
N PRO A 192 21.41 -2.26 4.68
CA PRO A 192 22.82 -1.84 4.63
C PRO A 192 23.58 -2.35 5.87
N GLY A 193 24.82 -2.82 5.70
CA GLY A 193 25.65 -3.36 6.79
C GLY A 193 25.22 -4.72 7.38
N SER A 194 24.35 -5.47 6.69
CA SER A 194 23.95 -6.83 7.11
C SER A 194 25.09 -7.85 6.96
N ILE A 195 25.18 -8.79 7.89
CA ILE A 195 26.16 -9.89 7.88
C ILE A 195 25.40 -11.21 7.72
N LEU A 196 25.70 -11.95 6.66
CA LEU A 196 25.16 -13.30 6.43
C LEU A 196 26.25 -14.33 6.70
N ILE A 197 26.03 -15.20 7.70
CA ILE A 197 26.98 -16.26 8.08
C ILE A 197 26.36 -17.62 7.77
N LEU A 198 26.97 -18.35 6.83
CA LEU A 198 26.67 -19.75 6.56
C LEU A 198 27.78 -20.60 7.15
N SER A 199 27.52 -21.24 8.30
CA SER A 199 28.51 -22.09 8.97
C SER A 199 28.05 -23.54 9.08
N ARG A 200 28.93 -24.48 8.70
CA ARG A 200 28.69 -25.94 8.80
C ARG A 200 27.46 -26.46 8.04
N SER A 201 27.18 -25.94 6.84
CA SER A 201 26.10 -26.46 5.98
C SER A 201 26.50 -27.78 5.30
N ARG A 202 25.55 -28.72 5.20
CA ARG A 202 25.69 -30.04 4.55
C ARG A 202 24.54 -30.22 3.54
N CYS A 203 24.66 -29.57 2.39
CA CYS A 203 23.63 -29.51 1.35
C CYS A 203 24.20 -29.88 -0.04
N PRO A 204 24.45 -31.18 -0.33
CA PRO A 204 24.91 -31.62 -1.64
C PRO A 204 23.88 -31.29 -2.73
N GLY A 205 24.35 -30.83 -3.90
CA GLY A 205 23.50 -30.49 -5.07
C GLY A 205 22.53 -29.32 -4.88
N SER A 206 22.64 -28.54 -3.80
CA SER A 206 21.80 -27.36 -3.57
C SER A 206 22.27 -26.14 -4.37
N ILE A 207 21.33 -25.29 -4.78
CA ILE A 207 21.62 -24.03 -5.48
C ILE A 207 21.26 -22.87 -4.55
N LEU A 208 22.23 -22.03 -4.21
CA LEU A 208 22.02 -20.82 -3.42
C LEU A 208 22.06 -19.60 -4.34
N ILE A 209 20.94 -18.89 -4.45
CA ILE A 209 20.81 -17.70 -5.30
C ILE A 209 20.60 -16.46 -4.43
N LEU A 210 21.54 -15.53 -4.52
CA LEU A 210 21.46 -14.20 -3.91
C LEU A 210 21.27 -13.17 -5.02
N SER A 211 20.07 -12.59 -5.12
CA SER A 211 19.73 -11.67 -6.22
C SER A 211 19.14 -10.34 -5.76
N ARG A 212 19.68 -9.24 -6.34
CA ARG A 212 19.26 -7.85 -6.09
C ARG A 212 19.32 -7.43 -4.61
N SER A 213 20.48 -7.60 -3.97
CA SER A 213 20.72 -7.03 -2.65
C SER A 213 21.21 -5.58 -2.83
N ARG A 214 20.48 -4.59 -2.30
CA ARG A 214 20.86 -3.17 -2.38
C ARG A 214 21.55 -2.74 -1.08
N CYS A 215 22.60 -3.46 -0.70
CA CYS A 215 23.26 -3.31 0.60
C CYS A 215 24.73 -2.92 0.41
N PRO A 216 25.09 -1.63 0.39
CA PRO A 216 26.50 -1.22 0.49
C PRO A 216 27.06 -1.68 1.85
N GLY A 217 28.30 -2.22 1.86
CA GLY A 217 28.98 -2.65 3.10
C GLY A 217 28.52 -3.96 3.75
N SER A 218 27.71 -4.79 3.09
CA SER A 218 27.33 -6.12 3.61
C SER A 218 28.49 -7.12 3.53
N ILE A 219 28.65 -7.97 4.55
CA ILE A 219 29.69 -9.02 4.63
C ILE A 219 29.04 -10.40 4.51
N LEU A 220 29.49 -11.20 3.54
CA LEU A 220 29.12 -12.61 3.41
C LEU A 220 30.26 -13.50 3.90
N ILE A 221 29.99 -14.38 4.88
CA ILE A 221 30.96 -15.33 5.44
C ILE A 221 30.47 -16.76 5.21
N LEU A 222 31.21 -17.52 4.40
CA LEU A 222 31.04 -18.95 4.20
C LEU A 222 32.12 -19.68 5.00
N SER A 223 31.75 -20.41 6.06
CA SER A 223 32.72 -21.18 6.86
C SER A 223 32.36 -22.66 6.99
N ARG A 224 33.31 -23.54 6.65
CA ARG A 224 33.22 -25.00 6.84
C ARG A 224 31.97 -25.65 6.20
N SER A 225 31.56 -25.25 5.00
CA SER A 225 30.53 -25.97 4.24
C SER A 225 31.10 -27.26 3.64
N ARG A 226 30.36 -28.36 3.72
CA ARG A 226 30.69 -29.64 3.07
C ARG A 226 29.57 -29.97 2.08
N CYS A 227 29.65 -29.39 0.89
CA CYS A 227 28.62 -29.46 -0.15
C CYS A 227 29.25 -29.80 -1.52
N PRO A 228 29.45 -31.08 -1.87
CA PRO A 228 29.87 -31.46 -3.22
C PRO A 228 28.76 -31.12 -4.23
N GLY A 229 29.13 -30.53 -5.38
CA GLY A 229 28.22 -30.22 -6.49
C GLY A 229 27.24 -29.06 -6.29
N SER A 230 27.37 -28.24 -5.24
CA SER A 230 26.51 -27.07 -5.01
C SER A 230 26.93 -25.85 -5.84
N ILE A 231 25.96 -25.08 -6.35
CA ILE A 231 26.20 -23.88 -7.17
C ILE A 231 25.81 -22.63 -6.37
N LEU A 232 26.70 -21.63 -6.33
CA LEU A 232 26.46 -20.32 -5.70
C LEU A 232 26.36 -19.24 -6.78
N ILE A 233 25.25 -18.51 -6.82
CA ILE A 233 25.02 -17.43 -7.79
C ILE A 233 24.84 -16.10 -7.05
N LEU A 234 25.75 -15.15 -7.29
CA LEU A 234 25.70 -13.78 -6.76
C LEU A 234 25.35 -12.81 -7.89
N THR A 235 24.22 -12.10 -7.79
CA THR A 235 23.84 -11.09 -8.79
C THR A 235 23.70 -9.69 -8.17
N TRP A 236 24.67 -8.84 -8.51
CA TRP A 236 24.77 -7.38 -8.40
C TRP A 236 24.63 -6.75 -6.99
N CYS A 237 25.78 -6.33 -6.42
CA CYS A 237 25.93 -5.43 -5.26
C CYS A 237 27.08 -4.45 -5.53
N PRO A 238 26.83 -3.15 -5.80
CA PRO A 238 27.91 -2.17 -5.82
C PRO A 238 28.41 -1.90 -4.39
N GLY A 239 29.68 -2.20 -4.09
CA GLY A 239 30.35 -1.85 -2.81
C GLY A 239 30.27 -2.88 -1.67
N SER A 240 30.11 -4.18 -1.96
CA SER A 240 30.13 -5.25 -0.94
C SER A 240 31.45 -6.03 -0.91
N MET A 241 31.96 -6.39 0.27
CA MET A 241 33.12 -7.28 0.46
C MET A 241 32.67 -8.72 0.75
N SER A 242 33.16 -9.67 -0.04
CA SER A 242 32.88 -11.11 0.13
C SER A 242 34.13 -11.81 0.67
N ILE A 243 34.06 -12.42 1.85
CA ILE A 243 35.19 -13.16 2.45
C ILE A 243 34.89 -14.67 2.35
N LEU A 244 35.56 -15.35 1.42
CA LEU A 244 35.56 -16.81 1.29
C LEU A 244 36.76 -17.38 2.06
N THR A 245 36.51 -18.12 3.13
CA THR A 245 37.57 -18.86 3.84
C THR A 245 37.53 -20.33 3.40
N TRP A 246 38.67 -20.81 2.89
CA TRP A 246 38.95 -22.09 2.22
C TRP A 246 37.96 -23.25 2.43
N CYS A 247 37.41 -23.73 1.31
CA CYS A 247 36.82 -25.07 1.18
C CYS A 247 37.94 -26.00 0.68
N LEU A 248 38.45 -26.90 1.53
CA LEU A 248 39.37 -27.95 1.08
C LEU A 248 38.59 -28.94 0.20
N ALA A 249 38.64 -28.71 -1.11
CA ALA A 249 38.20 -29.67 -2.12
C ALA A 249 39.32 -30.70 -2.31
N GLN A 250 39.05 -31.96 -1.98
CA GLN A 250 39.93 -33.07 -2.33
C GLN A 250 39.52 -33.56 -3.73
N TYR A 251 39.99 -32.83 -4.78
CA TYR A 251 40.21 -33.13 -6.22
C TYR A 251 39.16 -33.89 -7.08
N PRO A 252 39.28 -33.95 -8.44
CA PRO A 252 39.65 -32.94 -9.45
C PRO A 252 38.57 -32.79 -10.58
N SER A 253 38.83 -31.96 -11.60
CA SER A 253 38.13 -31.77 -12.90
C SER A 253 36.87 -30.86 -12.99
N LEU A 254 37.14 -29.54 -13.12
CA LEU A 254 36.63 -28.49 -14.07
C LEU A 254 35.17 -28.49 -14.61
N PRO A 255 34.62 -27.33 -15.10
CA PRO A 255 35.13 -25.95 -15.10
C PRO A 255 34.25 -24.97 -14.31
N GLY A 256 34.88 -23.94 -13.74
CA GLY A 256 34.19 -22.81 -13.14
C GLY A 256 33.53 -21.92 -14.19
N VAL A 257 32.32 -21.47 -13.89
CA VAL A 257 31.70 -20.34 -14.60
C VAL A 257 31.41 -19.27 -13.55
N LEU A 258 32.38 -18.38 -13.35
CA LEU A 258 32.13 -17.05 -12.83
C LEU A 258 31.64 -16.21 -13.99
N ALA A 259 30.32 -16.14 -14.20
CA ALA A 259 29.75 -15.19 -15.15
C ALA A 259 29.62 -13.81 -14.45
N GLN A 260 30.64 -12.97 -14.61
CA GLN A 260 30.51 -11.53 -14.41
C GLN A 260 29.82 -10.95 -15.65
N TYR A 261 28.60 -10.42 -15.50
CA TYR A 261 28.02 -9.58 -16.54
C TYR A 261 28.62 -8.16 -16.41
N PRO A 262 29.24 -7.61 -17.46
CA PRO A 262 29.72 -6.24 -17.46
C PRO A 262 28.56 -5.22 -17.50
N SER A 263 28.93 -3.99 -17.18
CA SER A 263 28.14 -2.79 -16.84
C SER A 263 26.95 -2.47 -17.73
#